data_AF-A0A945ZL42-F1
#
_entry.id   AF-A0A945ZL42-F1
#
_cell.length_a   1.000
_cell.length_b   1.000
_cell.length_c   1.000
_cell.angle_alpha   90.00
_cell.angle_beta   90.00
_cell.angle_gamma   90.00
#
_symmetry.space_group_name_H-M   'P 1'
#
loop_
_entity.id
_entity.type
_entity.pdbx_description
1 polymer ?
#
loop_
_entity_poly.entity_id
_entity_poly.type
_entity_poly.pdbx_seq_one_letter_code
_entity_poly.pdbx_strand_id
1 'polypeptide(L)'
;MKKSIFIFCLLAGWAFAQNDIIILSPKVGSVIDAEENQFYEIFPKMKQFVSAQIFMNEDAHYEARIVHFKKRKRITITQSITMKSFVALQNYVNQQPLFSDENRKKKGIDVFYLRAPKILNEMEKPQYVQMQIANHPKIKGTLMAYRNDSIYVQTHIQMEKFSNTEL
;
A
#
# COMPACT_ATOMS: atom_id res chain seq x y z
N MET A 1 -68.88 5.92 -12.64
CA MET A 1 -68.08 6.40 -11.49
C MET A 1 -66.86 5.49 -11.32
N LYS A 2 -65.70 5.87 -11.87
CA LYS A 2 -64.44 5.11 -11.69
C LYS A 2 -63.53 5.93 -10.77
N LYS A 3 -63.23 5.38 -9.59
CA LYS A 3 -62.35 6.00 -8.59
C LYS A 3 -60.92 5.92 -9.10
N SER A 4 -60.29 7.06 -9.33
CA SER A 4 -58.85 7.17 -9.59
C SER A 4 -58.12 7.06 -8.26
N ILE A 5 -57.34 6.00 -8.07
CA ILE A 5 -56.42 5.86 -6.93
C ILE A 5 -55.04 6.28 -7.46
N PHE A 6 -54.64 7.50 -7.12
CA PHE A 6 -53.31 8.02 -7.39
C PHE A 6 -52.36 7.40 -6.35
N ILE A 7 -51.61 6.36 -6.73
CA ILE A 7 -50.54 5.80 -5.91
C ILE A 7 -49.37 6.77 -5.98
N PHE A 8 -49.24 7.59 -4.94
CA PHE A 8 -48.03 8.34 -4.65
C PHE A 8 -46.96 7.33 -4.21
N CYS A 9 -46.21 6.79 -5.18
CA CYS A 9 -45.01 6.01 -4.89
C CYS A 9 -44.00 6.93 -4.21
N LEU A 10 -43.96 6.79 -2.89
CA LEU A 10 -42.91 7.27 -2.00
C LEU A 10 -41.56 6.94 -2.64
N LEU A 11 -40.90 7.96 -3.18
CA LEU A 11 -39.48 7.93 -3.53
C LEU A 11 -38.72 7.76 -2.21
N ALA A 12 -38.61 6.52 -1.75
CA ALA A 12 -37.60 6.11 -0.78
C ALA A 12 -36.26 6.20 -1.52
N GLY A 13 -35.73 7.42 -1.65
CA GLY A 13 -34.33 7.61 -1.97
C GLY A 13 -33.54 6.94 -0.87
N TRP A 14 -32.84 5.87 -1.21
CA TRP A 14 -31.84 5.28 -0.34
C TRP A 14 -30.78 6.37 -0.15
N ALA A 15 -30.80 7.02 1.01
CA ALA A 15 -29.70 7.86 1.44
C ALA A 15 -28.50 6.92 1.59
N PHE A 16 -27.68 6.84 0.56
CA PHE A 16 -26.35 6.27 0.68
C PHE A 16 -25.60 7.17 1.66
N ALA A 17 -25.34 6.67 2.86
CA ALA A 17 -24.52 7.36 3.85
C ALA A 17 -23.20 7.79 3.18
N GLN A 18 -22.97 9.10 3.11
CA GLN A 18 -21.76 9.65 2.51
C GLN A 18 -20.67 9.61 3.58
N ASN A 19 -19.73 8.67 3.43
CA ASN A 19 -18.54 8.64 4.26
C ASN A 19 -17.51 9.62 3.68
N ASP A 20 -17.23 10.69 4.41
CA ASP A 20 -16.26 11.70 4.02
C ASP A 20 -14.84 11.20 4.23
N ILE A 21 -13.96 11.43 3.24
CA ILE A 21 -12.53 11.13 3.37
C ILE A 21 -11.91 12.20 4.27
N ILE A 22 -11.26 11.78 5.35
CA ILE A 22 -10.55 12.66 6.26
C ILE A 22 -9.05 12.49 6.11
N ILE A 23 -8.36 13.62 6.00
CA ILE A 23 -6.90 13.69 5.98
C ILE A 23 -6.40 13.53 7.42
N LEU A 24 -5.62 12.47 7.67
CA LEU A 24 -4.99 12.25 8.97
C LEU A 24 -4.03 13.38 9.32
N SER A 25 -3.18 13.75 8.37
CA SER A 25 -2.17 14.81 8.48
C SER A 25 -1.81 15.30 7.08
N PRO A 26 -1.50 16.60 6.89
CA PRO A 26 -0.95 17.11 5.64
C PRO A 26 0.32 16.37 5.17
N LYS A 27 1.01 15.68 6.07
CA LYS A 27 2.24 14.93 5.78
C LYS A 27 2.04 13.59 5.07
N VAL A 28 0.81 13.09 5.01
CA VAL A 28 0.42 11.84 4.34
C VAL A 28 -0.71 12.04 3.33
N GLY A 29 -1.36 13.20 3.33
CA GLY A 29 -2.48 13.49 2.43
C GLY A 29 -3.71 12.62 2.69
N SER A 30 -4.50 12.38 1.64
CA SER A 30 -5.77 11.65 1.70
C SER A 30 -5.61 10.12 1.66
N VAL A 31 -4.46 9.63 1.20
CA VAL A 31 -4.14 8.20 1.09
C VAL A 31 -2.78 7.97 1.72
N ILE A 32 -2.74 7.14 2.76
CA ILE A 32 -1.50 6.75 3.43
C ILE A 32 -0.89 5.60 2.63
N ASP A 33 0.33 5.77 2.12
CA ASP A 33 1.04 4.71 1.41
C ASP A 33 1.88 3.81 2.34
N ALA A 34 2.50 2.78 1.78
CA ALA A 34 3.28 1.81 2.54
C ALA A 34 4.56 2.39 3.14
N GLU A 35 5.25 3.30 2.44
CA GLU A 35 6.47 3.94 2.93
C GLU A 35 6.13 4.91 4.07
N GLU A 36 5.07 5.70 3.91
CA GLU A 36 4.55 6.59 4.94
C GLU A 36 4.07 5.82 6.15
N ASN A 37 3.35 4.71 5.97
CA ASN A 37 2.91 3.87 7.07
C ASN A 37 4.11 3.27 7.82
N GLN A 38 5.15 2.85 7.11
CA GLN A 38 6.39 2.36 7.73
C GLN A 38 7.14 3.49 8.43
N PHE A 39 7.16 4.70 7.85
CA PHE A 39 7.85 5.86 8.40
C PHE A 39 7.17 6.44 9.62
N TYR A 40 5.86 6.62 9.59
CA TYR A 40 5.12 7.20 10.70
C TYR A 40 4.60 6.14 11.67
N GLU A 41 4.67 4.85 11.34
CA GLU A 41 4.13 3.73 12.13
C GLU A 41 2.64 3.90 12.44
N ILE A 42 1.84 4.21 11.42
CA ILE A 42 0.41 4.51 11.56
C ILE A 42 -0.38 3.22 11.86
N PHE A 43 -0.11 2.15 11.12
CA PHE A 43 -0.69 0.81 11.30
C PHE A 43 0.42 -0.23 11.48
N PRO A 44 1.19 -0.20 12.58
CA PRO A 44 2.41 -1.00 12.73
C PRO A 44 2.14 -2.50 12.84
N LYS A 45 0.91 -2.88 13.22
CA LYS A 45 0.48 -4.28 13.33
C LYS A 45 0.01 -4.88 12.00
N MET A 46 -0.15 -4.06 10.96
CA MET A 46 -0.64 -4.50 9.66
C MET A 46 0.49 -5.03 8.79
N LYS A 47 0.55 -6.36 8.65
CA LYS A 47 1.53 -7.03 7.77
C LYS A 47 1.14 -6.87 6.30
N GLN A 48 2.15 -6.71 5.44
CA GLN A 48 1.99 -6.55 4.00
C GLN A 48 1.02 -5.41 3.62
N PHE A 49 1.09 -4.31 4.38
CA PHE A 49 0.34 -3.09 4.14
C PHE A 49 0.62 -2.54 2.74
N VAL A 50 -0.41 -2.04 2.06
CA VAL A 50 -0.31 -1.42 0.73
C VAL A 50 -0.72 0.04 0.81
N SER A 51 -1.92 0.31 1.31
CA SER A 51 -2.40 1.68 1.51
C SER A 51 -3.53 1.72 2.54
N ALA A 52 -3.85 2.92 3.02
CA ALA A 52 -5.05 3.15 3.82
C ALA A 52 -5.69 4.50 3.51
N GLN A 53 -7.00 4.57 3.69
CA GLN A 53 -7.77 5.80 3.67
C GLN A 53 -8.63 5.87 4.94
N ILE A 54 -8.71 7.05 5.54
CA ILE A 54 -9.54 7.29 6.71
C ILE A 54 -10.82 7.98 6.26
N PHE A 55 -11.93 7.46 6.77
CA PHE A 55 -13.26 7.98 6.54
C PHE A 55 -13.86 8.40 7.87
N MET A 56 -14.77 9.36 7.81
CA MET A 56 -15.69 9.69 8.90
C MET A 56 -17.11 9.58 8.38
N ASN A 57 -17.98 8.96 9.16
CA ASN A 57 -19.40 8.94 8.88
C ASN A 57 -20.10 10.14 9.56
N GLU A 58 -21.39 10.30 9.29
CA GLU A 58 -22.21 11.40 9.83
C GLU A 58 -22.25 11.44 11.37
N ASP A 59 -22.09 10.28 12.04
CA ASP A 59 -22.09 10.14 13.50
C ASP A 59 -20.70 10.38 14.15
N ALA A 60 -19.75 10.97 13.42
CA ALA A 60 -18.36 11.17 13.85
C ALA A 60 -17.63 9.88 14.26
N HIS A 61 -18.05 8.74 13.69
CA HIS A 61 -17.29 7.49 13.77
C HIS A 61 -16.25 7.47 12.65
N TYR A 62 -15.02 7.16 13.03
CA TYR A 62 -13.89 7.09 12.12
C TYR A 62 -13.65 5.65 11.72
N GLU A 63 -13.29 5.45 10.46
CA GLU A 63 -12.96 4.13 9.93
C GLU A 63 -11.73 4.22 9.03
N ALA A 64 -10.76 3.34 9.23
CA ALA A 64 -9.68 3.13 8.29
C ALA A 64 -10.02 1.97 7.35
N ARG A 65 -10.09 2.24 6.05
CA ARG A 65 -10.10 1.19 5.02
C ARG A 65 -8.65 0.91 4.64
N ILE A 66 -8.16 -0.27 5.02
CA ILE A 66 -6.77 -0.67 4.87
C ILE A 66 -6.68 -1.75 3.79
N VAL A 67 -5.86 -1.50 2.79
CA VAL A 67 -5.52 -2.45 1.74
C VAL A 67 -4.22 -3.15 2.12
N HIS A 68 -4.23 -4.48 2.13
CA HIS A 68 -3.05 -5.28 2.41
C HIS A 68 -3.03 -6.56 1.56
N PHE A 69 -1.86 -7.18 1.43
CA PHE A 69 -1.76 -8.51 0.83
C PHE A 69 -2.04 -9.61 1.85
N LYS A 70 -2.76 -10.65 1.42
CA LYS A 70 -2.93 -11.92 2.14
C LYS A 70 -2.97 -13.05 1.13
N LYS A 71 -2.08 -14.04 1.27
CA LYS A 71 -1.95 -15.18 0.35
C LYS A 71 -1.92 -14.75 -1.13
N ARG A 72 -1.10 -13.74 -1.46
CA ARG A 72 -0.93 -13.12 -2.80
C ARG A 72 -2.16 -12.42 -3.39
N LYS A 73 -3.25 -12.28 -2.63
CA LYS A 73 -4.42 -11.49 -3.02
C LYS A 73 -4.41 -10.17 -2.27
N ARG A 74 -4.80 -9.11 -2.95
CA ARG A 74 -5.07 -7.79 -2.34
C ARG A 74 -6.42 -7.86 -1.66
N ILE A 75 -6.47 -7.54 -0.37
CA ILE A 75 -7.68 -7.56 0.44
C ILE A 75 -7.83 -6.18 1.09
N THR A 76 -9.06 -5.70 1.16
CA THR A 76 -9.42 -4.50 1.90
C THR A 76 -10.12 -4.91 3.19
N ILE A 77 -9.67 -4.36 4.31
CA ILE A 77 -10.35 -4.50 5.60
C ILE A 77 -10.78 -3.11 6.09
N THR A 78 -11.83 -3.07 6.88
CA THR A 78 -12.28 -1.85 7.57
C THR A 78 -12.00 -2.01 9.06
N GLN A 79 -11.34 -1.01 9.65
CA GLN A 79 -11.08 -0.94 11.08
C GLN A 79 -11.71 0.33 11.65
N SER A 80 -12.62 0.18 12.62
CA SER A 80 -13.18 1.31 13.34
C SER A 80 -12.13 1.97 14.23
N ILE A 81 -12.15 3.29 14.27
CA ILE A 81 -11.27 4.17 15.03
C ILE A 81 -12.15 5.08 15.89
N THR A 82 -11.82 5.20 17.17
CA THR A 82 -12.51 6.16 18.04
C THR A 82 -11.98 7.56 17.77
N MET A 83 -12.81 8.60 17.98
CA MET A 83 -12.36 9.99 17.86
C MET A 83 -11.09 10.27 18.69
N LYS A 84 -11.03 9.76 19.92
CA LYS A 84 -9.85 9.89 20.78
C LYS A 84 -8.60 9.26 20.14
N SER A 85 -8.72 8.06 19.57
CA SER A 85 -7.62 7.38 18.90
C SER A 85 -7.20 8.11 17.62
N PHE A 86 -8.16 8.65 16.85
CA PHE A 86 -7.89 9.45 15.66
C PHE A 86 -7.10 10.70 16.00
N VAL A 87 -7.54 11.49 16.99
CA VAL A 87 -6.85 12.71 17.42
C VAL A 87 -5.46 12.39 17.98
N ALA A 88 -5.31 11.32 18.76
CA ALA A 88 -4.01 10.89 19.26
C ALA A 88 -3.05 10.53 18.12
N LEU A 89 -3.54 9.79 17.12
CA LEU A 89 -2.76 9.39 15.95
C LEU A 89 -2.39 10.60 15.08
N GLN A 90 -3.32 11.53 14.86
CA GLN A 90 -3.07 12.78 14.15
C GLN A 90 -1.97 13.60 14.83
N ASN A 91 -2.06 13.79 16.15
CA ASN A 91 -1.04 14.51 16.92
C ASN A 91 0.32 13.82 16.84
N TYR A 92 0.35 12.49 16.95
CA TYR A 92 1.56 11.70 16.81
C TYR A 92 2.25 11.89 15.46
N VAL A 93 1.51 11.80 14.34
CA VAL A 93 2.06 12.03 12.99
C VAL A 93 2.50 13.49 12.81
N ASN A 94 1.74 14.44 13.33
CA ASN A 94 2.05 15.86 13.23
C ASN A 94 3.33 16.27 13.98
N GLN A 95 3.74 15.54 15.02
CA GLN A 95 4.98 15.79 15.77
C GLN A 95 6.23 15.16 15.13
N GLN A 96 6.07 14.19 14.23
CA GLN A 96 7.19 13.52 13.58
C GLN A 96 7.86 14.39 12.49
N PRO A 97 9.13 14.13 12.13
CA PRO A 97 9.76 14.81 10.99
C PRO A 97 8.99 14.57 9.68
N LEU A 98 9.14 15.47 8.70
CA LEU A 98 8.53 15.26 7.38
C LEU A 98 9.16 14.04 6.69
N PHE A 99 8.34 13.25 5.99
CA PHE A 99 8.79 12.15 5.15
C PHE A 99 9.69 12.69 4.03
N SER A 100 10.98 12.35 4.12
CA SER A 100 12.02 12.72 3.16
C SER A 100 13.09 11.66 3.11
N ASP A 101 13.87 11.61 2.03
CA ASP A 101 14.96 10.63 1.85
C ASP A 101 15.96 10.66 3.01
N GLU A 102 16.29 11.85 3.52
CA GLU A 102 17.20 12.01 4.65
C GLU A 102 16.61 11.45 5.94
N ASN A 103 15.36 11.80 6.26
CA ASN A 103 14.71 11.34 7.48
C ASN A 103 14.42 9.84 7.42
N ARG A 104 14.09 9.30 6.23
CA ARG A 104 13.93 7.87 5.97
C ARG A 104 15.22 7.10 6.27
N LYS A 105 16.36 7.61 5.79
CA LYS A 105 17.69 7.05 6.08
C LYS A 105 18.01 7.10 7.58
N LYS A 106 17.75 8.23 8.24
CA LYS A 106 17.95 8.38 9.70
C LYS A 106 17.13 7.38 10.52
N LYS A 107 15.90 7.08 10.10
CA LYS A 107 15.01 6.12 10.76
C LYS A 107 15.38 4.65 10.43
N GLY A 108 16.40 4.41 9.61
CA GLY A 108 16.83 3.07 9.21
C GLY A 108 15.78 2.35 8.36
N ILE A 109 14.89 3.10 7.69
CA ILE A 109 13.87 2.54 6.82
C ILE A 109 14.52 2.22 5.50
N ASP A 110 14.85 0.94 5.39
CA ASP A 110 15.51 0.40 4.22
C ASP A 110 14.44 -0.14 3.27
N VAL A 111 14.23 0.57 2.17
CA VAL A 111 13.17 0.24 1.23
C VAL A 111 13.68 -0.88 0.31
N PHE A 112 12.93 -1.97 0.22
CA PHE A 112 13.38 -3.18 -0.47
C PHE A 112 13.79 -2.92 -1.93
N TYR A 113 13.10 -2.04 -2.65
CA TYR A 113 13.47 -1.66 -4.02
C TYR A 113 14.81 -0.92 -4.11
N LEU A 114 15.27 -0.27 -3.03
CA LEU A 114 16.59 0.36 -2.96
C LEU A 114 17.69 -0.67 -2.67
N ARG A 115 17.36 -1.77 -1.98
CA ARG A 115 18.29 -2.88 -1.71
C ARG A 115 18.52 -3.77 -2.92
N ALA A 116 17.47 -4.09 -3.66
CA ALA A 116 17.55 -5.05 -4.77
C ALA A 116 18.66 -4.72 -5.78
N PRO A 117 18.78 -3.48 -6.31
CA PRO A 117 19.90 -3.06 -7.14
C PRO A 117 21.27 -3.27 -6.52
N LYS A 118 21.41 -2.91 -5.24
CA LYS A 118 22.67 -3.00 -4.51
C LYS A 118 23.09 -4.46 -4.33
N ILE A 119 22.18 -5.31 -3.88
CA ILE A 119 22.40 -6.75 -3.72
C ILE A 119 22.75 -7.37 -5.07
N LEU A 120 21.98 -7.07 -6.12
CA LEU A 120 22.23 -7.61 -7.47
C LEU A 120 23.56 -7.14 -8.05
N ASN A 121 24.02 -5.92 -7.73
CA ASN A 121 25.34 -5.43 -8.10
C ASN A 121 26.46 -6.16 -7.34
N GLU A 122 26.34 -6.28 -6.02
CA GLU A 122 27.36 -6.84 -5.13
C GLU A 122 27.47 -8.37 -5.19
N MET A 123 26.41 -9.06 -5.60
CA MET A 123 26.44 -10.51 -5.79
C MET A 123 27.53 -10.93 -6.78
N GLU A 124 28.26 -11.98 -6.42
CA GLU A 124 29.20 -12.62 -7.34
C GLU A 124 28.45 -13.20 -8.54
N LYS A 125 29.03 -13.06 -9.73
CA LYS A 125 28.42 -13.50 -10.98
C LYS A 125 29.42 -14.40 -11.72
N PRO A 126 28.99 -15.55 -12.26
CA PRO A 126 27.62 -16.06 -12.31
C PRO A 126 27.16 -16.74 -11.01
N GLN A 127 25.88 -16.56 -10.62
CA GLN A 127 25.31 -17.17 -9.41
C GLN A 127 23.89 -17.70 -9.64
N TYR A 128 23.56 -18.87 -9.11
CA TYR A 128 22.20 -19.40 -9.17
C TYR A 128 21.24 -18.58 -8.29
N VAL A 129 20.12 -18.17 -8.88
CA VAL A 129 19.10 -17.35 -8.21
C VAL A 129 17.71 -17.92 -8.41
N GLN A 130 16.86 -17.62 -7.44
CA GLN A 130 15.43 -17.84 -7.56
C GLN A 130 14.69 -16.54 -7.27
N MET A 131 13.99 -16.02 -8.27
CA MET A 131 13.35 -14.71 -8.22
C MET A 131 11.84 -14.84 -8.27
N GLN A 132 11.16 -13.99 -7.50
CA GLN A 132 9.71 -13.81 -7.59
C GLN A 132 9.49 -12.38 -8.07
N ILE A 133 9.00 -12.24 -9.30
CA ILE A 133 8.65 -10.96 -9.92
C ILE A 133 7.14 -10.79 -9.83
N ALA A 134 6.64 -9.56 -9.68
CA ALA A 134 5.22 -9.27 -9.71
C ALA A 134 4.62 -9.72 -11.06
N ASN A 135 3.46 -10.39 -11.04
CA ASN A 135 2.76 -10.89 -12.24
C ASN A 135 3.50 -11.97 -13.09
N HIS A 136 4.65 -12.47 -12.65
CA HIS A 136 5.35 -13.57 -13.32
C HIS A 136 5.41 -14.85 -12.46
N PRO A 137 5.49 -16.03 -13.09
CA PRO A 137 5.85 -17.25 -12.38
C PRO A 137 7.23 -17.11 -11.73
N LYS A 138 7.49 -17.94 -10.72
CA LYS A 138 8.78 -17.97 -10.03
C LYS A 138 9.88 -18.37 -11.02
N ILE A 139 10.87 -17.50 -11.23
CA ILE A 139 11.98 -17.72 -12.18
C ILE A 139 13.13 -18.40 -11.43
N LYS A 140 13.72 -19.41 -12.08
CA LYS A 140 14.89 -20.15 -11.59
C LYS A 140 15.94 -20.15 -12.69
N GLY A 141 17.16 -19.73 -12.36
CA GLY A 141 18.24 -19.69 -13.33
C GLY A 141 19.51 -19.09 -12.75
N THR A 142 20.48 -18.82 -13.61
CA THR A 142 21.77 -18.24 -13.23
C THR A 142 21.76 -16.75 -13.53
N LEU A 143 21.94 -15.92 -12.50
CA LEU A 143 22.17 -14.49 -12.66
C LEU A 143 23.51 -14.29 -13.36
N MET A 144 23.46 -13.76 -14.57
CA MET A 144 24.64 -13.52 -15.41
C MET A 144 25.12 -12.07 -15.29
N ALA A 145 24.18 -11.12 -15.25
CA ALA A 145 24.48 -9.70 -15.17
C ALA A 145 23.33 -8.92 -14.54
N TYR A 146 23.67 -7.81 -13.90
CA TYR A 146 22.75 -6.72 -13.57
C TYR A 146 23.38 -5.42 -14.06
N ARG A 147 22.69 -4.71 -14.96
CA ARG A 147 23.16 -3.45 -15.55
C ARG A 147 21.97 -2.67 -16.10
N ASN A 148 22.01 -1.34 -16.02
CA ASN A 148 20.95 -0.46 -16.51
C ASN A 148 19.55 -0.88 -16.01
N ASP A 149 19.44 -1.14 -14.70
CA ASP A 149 18.21 -1.61 -14.05
C ASP A 149 17.57 -2.87 -14.67
N SER A 150 18.36 -3.63 -15.41
CA SER A 150 17.94 -4.85 -16.08
C SER A 150 18.68 -6.05 -15.51
N ILE A 151 17.92 -7.09 -15.17
CA ILE A 151 18.41 -8.35 -14.61
C ILE A 151 18.48 -9.37 -15.75
N TYR A 152 19.65 -9.96 -15.95
CA TYR A 152 19.88 -10.97 -16.99
C TYR A 152 20.04 -12.33 -16.34
N VAL A 153 19.07 -13.22 -16.55
CA VAL A 153 19.06 -14.57 -15.98
C VAL A 153 19.08 -15.60 -17.10
N GLN A 154 20.06 -16.49 -17.06
CA GLN A 154 20.09 -17.67 -17.91
C GLN A 154 19.17 -18.74 -17.31
N THR A 155 18.04 -19.02 -17.96
CA THR A 155 17.19 -20.17 -17.63
C THR A 155 17.65 -21.42 -18.37
N HIS A 156 17.01 -22.55 -18.09
CA HIS A 156 17.25 -23.81 -18.80
C HIS A 156 16.85 -23.76 -20.30
N ILE A 157 16.08 -22.74 -20.70
CA ILE A 157 15.60 -22.56 -22.07
C ILE A 157 16.43 -21.48 -22.76
N GLN A 158 16.54 -20.30 -22.15
CA GLN A 158 17.12 -19.13 -22.81
C GLN A 158 17.60 -18.07 -21.80
N MET A 159 18.23 -17.02 -22.32
CA MET A 159 18.52 -15.81 -21.54
C MET A 159 17.27 -14.94 -21.45
N GLU A 160 16.84 -14.63 -20.24
CA GLU A 160 15.70 -13.78 -19.96
C GLU A 160 16.17 -12.45 -19.35
N LYS A 161 15.49 -11.37 -19.73
CA LYS A 161 15.75 -10.00 -19.26
C LYS A 161 14.52 -9.50 -18.50
N PHE A 162 14.73 -9.02 -17.28
CA PHE A 162 13.67 -8.47 -16.43
C PHE A 162 14.00 -7.04 -16.00
N SER A 163 12.97 -6.23 -15.76
CA SER A 163 13.13 -4.89 -15.19
C SER A 163 13.17 -4.94 -13.67
N ASN A 164 14.08 -4.18 -13.05
CA ASN A 164 14.17 -4.07 -11.60
C ASN A 164 12.93 -3.40 -10.97
N THR A 165 12.16 -2.61 -11.74
CA THR A 165 10.89 -2.01 -11.29
C THR A 165 9.79 -3.03 -11.02
N GLU A 166 9.97 -4.29 -11.43
CA GLU A 166 8.99 -5.37 -11.30
C GLU A 166 9.26 -6.31 -10.11
N LEU A 167 10.36 -6.07 -9.36
CA LEU A 167 10.77 -6.84 -8.17
C LEU A 167 9.99 -6.46 -6.89
#